data_AF-A0A1H4D320-F1
#
_entry.id   AF-A0A1H4D320-F1
#
_cell.length_a   1.000
_cell.length_b   1.000
_cell.length_c   1.000
_cell.angle_alpha   90.00
_cell.angle_beta   90.00
_cell.angle_gamma   90.00
#
_symmetry.space_group_name_H-M   'P 1'
#
loop_
_entity.id
_entity.type
_entity.pdbx_description
1 polymer ?
#
loop_
_entity_poly.entity_id
_entity_poly.type
_entity_poly.pdbx_seq_one_letter_code
_entity_poly.pdbx_strand_id
1 'polypeptide(L)' 'MEATTVNTPARVPWNKGKFTGQKPPLKLKEIWAIRIRLQLSARTRDLAIFNLAIDSKHESMRSDQTASA' A
#
# COMPACT_ATOMS: atom_id res chain seq x y z
N MET A 1 -6.01 0.96 -44.77
CA MET A 1 -5.56 1.73 -43.60
C MET A 1 -5.21 0.71 -42.52
N GLU A 2 -4.02 0.10 -42.59
CA GLU A 2 -3.60 -0.88 -41.60
C GLU A 2 -2.90 -0.17 -40.44
N ALA A 3 -3.38 -0.45 -39.22
CA ALA A 3 -2.91 0.17 -38.00
C ALA A 3 -1.48 -0.29 -37.69
N THR A 4 -0.56 0.67 -37.62
CA THR A 4 0.81 0.47 -37.15
C THR A 4 0.79 0.04 -35.69
N THR A 5 1.07 -1.25 -35.44
CA THR A 5 1.16 -1.78 -34.08
C THR A 5 2.43 -1.24 -33.42
N VAL A 6 2.28 -0.33 -32.45
CA VAL A 6 3.39 0.24 -31.70
C VAL A 6 4.04 -0.84 -30.82
N ASN A 7 5.22 -1.33 -31.23
CA ASN A 7 6.05 -2.24 -30.46
C ASN A 7 6.63 -1.51 -29.23
N THR A 8 5.86 -1.45 -28.15
CA THR A 8 6.35 -0.95 -26.86
C THR A 8 7.08 -2.10 -26.17
N PRO A 9 8.35 -1.95 -25.74
CA PRO A 9 9.03 -3.00 -25.00
C PRO A 9 8.21 -3.31 -23.75
N ALA A 10 7.71 -4.55 -23.66
CA ALA A 10 6.94 -5.01 -22.51
C ALA A 10 7.75 -4.77 -21.25
N ARG A 11 7.37 -3.76 -20.43
CA ARG A 11 8.02 -3.50 -19.15
C ARG A 11 7.92 -4.77 -18.32
N VAL A 12 9.05 -5.44 -18.15
CA VAL A 12 9.14 -6.57 -17.24
C VAL A 12 8.77 -6.05 -15.86
N PRO A 13 7.73 -6.62 -15.22
CA PRO A 13 7.35 -6.22 -13.88
C PRO A 13 8.56 -6.39 -12.94
N TRP A 14 8.81 -5.43 -12.07
CA TRP A 14 9.90 -5.48 -11.07
C TRP A 14 9.82 -6.73 -10.16
N ASN A 15 8.65 -7.39 -10.13
CA ASN A 15 8.35 -8.58 -9.36
C ASN A 15 8.26 -9.87 -10.20
N LYS A 16 8.63 -9.87 -11.49
CA LYS A 16 8.56 -11.08 -12.32
C LYS A 16 9.45 -12.19 -11.74
N GLY A 17 8.84 -13.32 -11.37
CA GLY A 17 9.54 -14.48 -10.79
C GLY A 17 9.80 -14.40 -9.29
N LYS A 18 9.34 -13.36 -8.58
CA LYS A 18 9.40 -13.28 -7.12
C LYS A 18 8.04 -13.66 -6.55
N PHE A 19 7.92 -14.85 -5.96
CA PHE A 19 6.77 -15.20 -5.10
C PHE A 19 6.82 -14.29 -3.87
N THR A 20 6.23 -13.09 -3.98
CA THR A 20 5.97 -12.25 -2.81
C THR A 20 4.79 -12.88 -2.09
N GLY A 21 5.07 -13.81 -1.16
CA GLY A 21 4.08 -14.28 -0.21
C GLY A 21 3.48 -13.12 0.60
N GLN A 22 2.53 -13.43 1.47
CA GLN A 22 1.94 -12.44 2.37
C GLN A 22 3.07 -11.76 3.15
N LYS A 23 3.32 -10.48 2.87
CA LYS A 23 4.25 -9.70 3.68
C LYS A 23 3.71 -9.68 5.10
N PRO A 24 4.54 -9.95 6.11
CA PRO A 24 4.07 -9.89 7.48
C PRO A 24 3.49 -8.49 7.75
N PRO A 25 2.39 -8.40 8.52
CA PRO A 25 1.85 -7.11 8.89
C PRO A 25 2.94 -6.31 9.62
N LEU A 26 3.04 -5.01 9.29
CA LEU A 26 3.98 -4.11 9.92
C LEU A 26 3.72 -4.08 11.44
N LYS A 27 4.77 -4.19 12.24
CA LYS A 27 4.64 -4.06 13.70
C LYS A 27 4.32 -2.60 14.04
N LEU A 28 3.59 -2.37 15.13
CA LEU A 28 3.24 -1.02 15.60
C LEU A 28 4.47 -0.12 15.78
N LYS A 29 5.58 -0.69 16.25
CA LYS A 29 6.87 -0.01 16.41
C LYS A 29 7.43 0.51 15.08
N GLU A 30 7.26 -0.24 13.99
CA GLU A 30 7.75 0.13 12.67
C GLU A 30 6.89 1.26 12.06
N ILE A 31 5.57 1.18 12.25
CA ILE A 31 4.63 2.24 11.86
C ILE A 31 4.99 3.56 12.55
N TRP A 32 5.23 3.51 13.87
CA TRP A 32 5.59 4.70 14.64
C TRP A 32 6.94 5.29 14.21
N ALA A 33 7.94 4.44 13.95
CA ALA A 33 9.24 4.87 13.43
C ALA A 33 9.12 5.57 12.06
N ILE A 34 8.28 5.05 11.15
CA ILE A 34 8.04 5.68 9.85
C ILE A 34 7.35 7.04 10.03
N ARG A 35 6.33 7.11 10.88
CA ARG A 35 5.60 8.36 11.16
C ARG A 35 6.53 9.46 11.67
N ILE A 36 7.41 9.14 12.61
CA ILE A 36 8.38 10.10 13.17
C ILE A 36 9.35 10.59 12.10
N ARG A 37 9.87 9.69 11.25
CA ARG A 37 10.79 10.09 10.17
C ARG A 37 10.12 11.02 9.15
N LEU A 38 8.84 10.80 8.86
CA LEU A 38 8.05 11.68 7.99
C LEU A 38 7.80 13.05 8.64
N GLN A 39 7.47 13.07 9.94
CA GLN A 39 7.31 14.30 10.72
C GLN A 39 8.61 15.12 10.78
N LEU A 40 9.73 14.48 11.08
CA LEU A 40 11.07 15.11 11.11
C LEU A 40 11.48 15.66 9.75
N SER A 41 11.08 15.00 8.66
CA SER A 41 11.37 15.47 7.30
C SER A 41 10.46 16.61 6.84
N ALA A 42 9.52 17.08 7.67
CA ALA A 42 8.49 18.07 7.33
C ALA A 42 7.70 17.74 6.03
N ARG A 43 7.59 16.45 5.68
CA ARG A 43 6.90 15.98 4.47
C ARG A 43 5.42 15.76 4.78
N THR A 44 4.67 16.87 4.85
CA THR A 44 3.24 16.89 5.20
C THR A 44 2.38 16.06 4.26
N ARG A 45 2.67 16.08 2.95
CA ARG A 45 1.97 15.25 1.94
C ARG A 45 2.16 13.76 2.22
N ASP A 46 3.39 13.33 2.42
CA ASP A 46 3.71 11.92 2.63
C ASP A 46 3.17 11.42 3.98
N LEU A 47 3.17 12.28 4.99
CA LEU A 47 2.54 12.00 6.29
C LEU A 47 1.03 11.83 6.16
N ALA A 48 0.35 12.68 5.38
CA ALA A 48 -1.09 12.59 5.15
C ALA A 48 -1.46 11.30 4.39
N ILE A 49 -0.72 10.96 3.33
CA ILE A 49 -0.93 9.71 2.57
C ILE A 49 -0.66 8.49 3.46
N PHE A 50 0.39 8.53 4.29
CA PHE A 50 0.71 7.46 5.22
C PHE A 50 -0.42 7.24 6.24
N ASN A 51 -0.92 8.32 6.87
CA ASN A 51 -2.03 8.22 7.82
C ASN A 51 -3.31 7.67 7.14
N LEU A 52 -3.65 8.17 5.94
CA LEU A 52 -4.81 7.68 5.18
C LEU A 52 -4.70 6.18 4.85
N ALA A 53 -3.51 5.71 4.46
CA ALA A 53 -3.28 4.29 4.17
C ALA A 53 -3.47 3.41 5.42
N ILE A 54 -3.08 3.90 6.59
CA ILE A 54 -3.30 3.18 7.86
C ILE A 54 -4.78 3.18 8.25
N ASP A 55 -5.48 4.31 8.12
CA ASP A 55 -6.90 4.42 8.47
C ASP A 55 -7.80 3.56 7.57
N SER A 56 -7.45 3.42 6.29
CA SER A 56 -8.19 2.59 5.31
C SER A 56 -8.30 1.11 5.67
N LYS A 57 -7.53 0.63 6.66
CA LYS A 57 -7.54 -0.76 7.13
C LYS A 57 -8.47 -1.00 8.33
N HIS A 58 -8.88 0.03 9.07
CA HIS A 58 -9.69 -0.16 10.29
C HIS A 58 -11.19 -0.33 10.01
N GLU A 59 -11.71 0.24 8.92
CA GLU A 59 -13.15 0.21 8.59
C GLU A 59 -13.64 -1.16 8.10
N SER A 60 -12.80 -1.96 7.44
CA SER A 60 -13.23 -3.27 6.90
C SER A 60 -13.41 -4.35 7.98
N MET A 61 -12.92 -4.16 9.20
CA MET A 61 -13.05 -5.15 10.29
C MET A 61 -14.27 -4.91 11.18
N ARG A 62 -15.08 -3.87 10.95
CA ARG A 62 -16.26 -3.58 11.78
C ARG A 62 -17.57 -4.21 11.25
N SER A 63 -17.56 -4.77 10.04
CA SER A 63 -18.78 -5.25 9.38
C SER A 63 -19.16 -6.71 9.65
N ASP A 64 -18.32 -7.49 10.33
CA ASP A 64 -18.60 -8.93 10.59
C ASP A 64 -19.22 -9.21 11.97
N GLN A 65 -19.47 -8.19 12.79
CA GLN A 65 -20.01 -8.35 14.16
C GLN A 65 -21.48 -7.93 14.28
N THR A 66 -22.36 -8.31 13.35
CA THR A 66 -23.83 -8.23 13.54
C THR A 66 -24.56 -9.35 12.80
N ALA A 67 -24.29 -10.62 13.10
CA ALA A 67 -25.14 -11.73 12.66
C ALA A 67 -25.01 -12.94 13.59
N SER A 68 -25.51 -12.80 14.83
CA SER A 68 -25.96 -13.94 15.64
C SER A 68 -26.88 -13.40 16.74
N ALA A 69 -28.16 -13.34 16.42
CA ALA A 69 -29.27 -13.31 17.37
C ALA A 69 -30.20 -14.47 17.01
#